data_AF-A0A916MHN3-F1
#
_entry.id   AF-A0A916MHN3-F1
#
_cell.length_a   1.000
_cell.length_b   1.000
_cell.length_c   1.000
_cell.angle_alpha   90.00
_cell.angle_beta   90.00
_cell.angle_gamma   90.00
#
_symmetry.space_group_name_H-M   'P 1'
#
loop_
_entity.id
_entity.type
_entity.pdbx_description
1 polymer ?
#
loop_
_entity_poly.entity_id
_entity_poly.type
_entity_poly.pdbx_seq_one_letter_code
_entity_poly.pdbx_strand_id
1 'polypeptide(L)'
;MTKSEWQEKFLEAVADCCDEGREAADYIRARKINVGIRRARKSVGAFWTLFRSAHLNARHHTRESSLANPHAWTLLIHEVRHLQQGYLTAFSIYGELDAWQYQFQVFKKITQRPLSPLAEEILSLPLNMDRSNLQKARRLMTRHAGIWYGANFLPLYPIHKELKYWFTRKH
;
A
#
# COMPACT_ATOMS: atom_id res chain seq x y z
N MET A 1 26.71 -7.22 1.87
CA MET A 1 25.53 -7.59 1.08
C MET A 1 25.28 -6.55 0.01
N THR A 2 25.35 -6.95 -1.26
CA THR A 2 25.04 -6.09 -2.40
C THR A 2 23.54 -5.75 -2.43
N LYS A 3 23.12 -4.77 -3.24
CA LYS A 3 21.70 -4.41 -3.36
C LYS A 3 20.87 -5.58 -3.91
N SER A 4 21.37 -6.30 -4.90
CA SER A 4 20.69 -7.45 -5.52
C SER A 4 20.55 -8.61 -4.53
N GLU A 5 21.61 -8.94 -3.80
CA GLU A 5 21.56 -9.95 -2.74
C GLU A 5 20.52 -9.61 -1.66
N TRP A 6 20.49 -8.33 -1.25
CA TRP A 6 19.50 -7.89 -0.28
C TRP A 6 18.07 -7.99 -0.82
N GLN A 7 17.84 -7.54 -2.06
CA GLN A 7 16.53 -7.60 -2.68
C GLN A 7 16.03 -9.04 -2.73
N GLU A 8 16.86 -10.01 -3.15
CA GLU A 8 16.41 -11.40 -3.21
C GLU A 8 16.08 -11.95 -1.83
N LYS A 9 16.95 -11.75 -0.83
CA LYS A 9 16.66 -12.17 0.56
C LYS A 9 15.40 -11.53 1.13
N PHE A 10 15.14 -10.27 0.78
CA PHE A 10 13.93 -9.59 1.20
C PHE A 10 12.70 -10.18 0.52
N LEU A 11 12.77 -10.51 -0.77
CA LEU A 11 11.69 -11.17 -1.49
C LEU A 11 11.46 -12.62 -1.03
N GLU A 12 12.50 -13.34 -0.64
CA GLU A 12 12.40 -14.65 0.02
C GLU A 12 11.66 -14.52 1.36
N ALA A 13 12.09 -13.60 2.24
CA ALA A 13 11.41 -13.37 3.52
C ALA A 13 9.94 -12.97 3.35
N VAL A 14 9.62 -12.16 2.33
CA VAL A 14 8.23 -11.81 1.99
C VAL A 14 7.48 -13.02 1.44
N ALA A 15 8.08 -13.84 0.58
CA ALA A 15 7.44 -15.02 0.03
C ALA A 15 7.15 -16.11 1.07
N ASP A 16 8.01 -16.21 2.09
CA ASP A 16 7.90 -17.21 3.15
C ASP A 16 6.89 -16.80 4.24
N CYS A 17 6.49 -15.53 4.30
CA CYS A 17 5.61 -15.06 5.37
C CYS A 17 4.14 -15.50 5.19
N CYS A 18 3.63 -15.58 3.95
CA CYS A 18 2.30 -16.07 3.60
C CYS A 18 2.10 -16.16 2.07
N ASP A 19 0.97 -16.73 1.63
CA ASP A 19 0.60 -16.83 0.21
C ASP A 19 0.53 -15.47 -0.49
N GLU A 20 -0.04 -14.45 0.16
CA GLU A 20 -0.11 -13.09 -0.37
C GLU A 20 1.29 -12.48 -0.56
N GLY A 21 2.22 -12.81 0.34
CA GLY A 21 3.62 -12.43 0.22
C GLY A 21 4.32 -13.14 -0.94
N ARG A 22 4.04 -14.44 -1.13
CA ARG A 22 4.54 -15.22 -2.28
C ARG A 22 4.07 -14.63 -3.60
N GLU A 23 2.77 -14.37 -3.73
CA GLU A 23 2.20 -13.73 -4.93
C GLU A 23 2.84 -12.37 -5.20
N ALA A 24 3.07 -11.57 -4.17
CA ALA A 24 3.72 -10.27 -4.30
C ALA A 24 5.18 -10.39 -4.76
N ALA A 25 5.95 -11.32 -4.18
CA ALA A 25 7.33 -11.58 -4.56
C ALA A 25 7.43 -12.08 -6.00
N ASP A 26 6.56 -13.01 -6.40
CA ASP A 26 6.51 -13.55 -7.76
C ASP A 26 6.13 -12.47 -8.78
N TYR A 27 5.19 -11.59 -8.43
CA TYR A 27 4.86 -10.42 -9.26
C TYR A 27 6.08 -9.51 -9.50
N ILE A 28 6.85 -9.22 -8.44
CA ILE A 28 8.07 -8.41 -8.51
C ILE A 28 9.12 -9.08 -9.41
N ARG A 29 9.38 -10.39 -9.21
CA ARG A 29 10.33 -11.17 -9.99
C ARG A 29 9.94 -11.22 -11.48
N ALA A 30 8.70 -11.58 -11.77
CA ALA A 30 8.18 -11.71 -13.14
C ALA A 30 8.26 -10.40 -13.93
N ARG A 31 7.98 -9.27 -13.27
CA ARG A 31 8.01 -7.94 -13.92
C ARG A 31 9.36 -7.22 -13.76
N LYS A 32 10.36 -7.88 -13.17
CA LYS A 32 11.71 -7.35 -12.91
C LYS A 32 11.65 -5.98 -12.20
N ILE A 33 10.78 -5.88 -11.21
CA ILE A 33 10.57 -4.63 -10.46
C ILE A 33 11.73 -4.43 -9.49
N ASN A 34 12.27 -3.22 -9.46
CA ASN A 34 13.39 -2.90 -8.58
C ASN A 34 12.87 -2.63 -7.16
N VAL A 35 13.37 -3.37 -6.18
CA VAL A 35 13.05 -3.13 -4.77
C VAL A 35 14.26 -2.51 -4.07
N GLY A 36 14.00 -1.49 -3.25
CA GLY A 36 15.07 -0.73 -2.64
C GLY A 36 14.71 -0.10 -1.31
N ILE A 37 15.69 0.60 -0.76
CA ILE A 37 15.52 1.51 0.37
C ILE A 37 15.89 2.90 -0.13
N ARG A 38 14.98 3.86 0.06
CA ARG A 38 15.19 5.25 -0.36
C ARG A 38 14.57 6.19 0.66
N ARG A 39 15.22 7.33 0.90
CA ARG A 39 14.74 8.34 1.83
C ARG A 39 13.49 9.03 1.27
N ALA A 40 12.42 9.08 2.07
CA ALA A 40 11.20 9.84 1.80
C ALA A 40 10.79 10.71 3.00
N ARG A 41 9.62 11.35 2.93
CA ARG A 41 9.03 12.13 4.04
C ARG A 41 8.64 11.19 5.20
N LYS A 42 8.52 11.71 6.43
CA LYS A 42 8.26 10.88 7.64
C LYS A 42 6.91 10.13 7.56
N SER A 43 5.90 10.70 6.91
CA SER A 43 4.56 10.11 6.75
C SER A 43 4.48 8.94 5.77
N VAL A 44 5.55 8.67 5.02
CA VAL A 44 5.58 7.63 3.98
C VAL A 44 6.26 6.38 4.54
N GLY A 45 5.59 5.22 4.50
CA GLY A 45 6.16 3.93 4.91
C GLY A 45 6.98 3.28 3.81
N ALA A 46 6.37 3.15 2.63
CA ALA A 46 6.97 2.72 1.39
C ALA A 46 6.34 3.52 0.23
N PHE A 47 6.91 3.40 -0.96
CA PHE A 47 6.34 4.00 -2.17
C PHE A 47 6.79 3.27 -3.42
N TRP A 48 5.85 3.09 -4.34
CA TRP A 48 6.11 2.69 -5.71
C TRP A 48 6.38 3.91 -6.60
N THR A 49 7.05 3.68 -7.73
CA THR A 49 7.18 4.68 -8.79
C THR A 49 6.55 4.15 -10.07
N LEU A 50 6.06 5.07 -10.91
CA LEU A 50 5.53 4.76 -12.24
C LEU A 50 6.47 3.93 -13.11
N PHE A 51 7.78 3.95 -12.81
CA PHE A 51 8.84 3.27 -13.56
C PHE A 51 9.31 1.97 -12.93
N ARG A 52 8.38 1.16 -12.40
CA ARG A 52 8.63 -0.23 -11.94
C ARG A 52 9.65 -0.35 -10.82
N SER A 53 9.48 0.47 -9.78
CA SER A 53 10.26 0.28 -8.56
C SER A 53 9.39 0.44 -7.31
N ALA A 54 9.66 -0.32 -6.27
CA ALA A 54 9.08 -0.15 -4.94
C ALA A 54 10.20 0.11 -3.93
N HIS A 55 10.04 1.08 -3.03
CA HIS A 55 11.06 1.43 -2.05
C HIS A 55 10.47 1.50 -0.66
N LEU A 56 11.14 0.88 0.31
CA LEU A 56 10.90 1.15 1.72
C LEU A 56 11.54 2.48 2.10
N ASN A 57 10.91 3.21 3.04
CA ASN A 57 11.47 4.47 3.51
C ASN A 57 12.66 4.24 4.45
N ALA A 58 13.81 4.78 4.06
CA ALA A 58 15.06 4.72 4.84
C ALA A 58 14.97 5.33 6.25
N ARG A 59 13.95 6.14 6.54
CA ARG A 59 13.73 6.71 7.88
C ARG A 59 13.19 5.70 8.89
N HIS A 60 12.54 4.64 8.41
CA HIS A 60 11.84 3.66 9.23
C HIS A 60 12.46 2.27 9.10
N HIS A 61 13.15 2.00 7.99
CA HIS A 61 13.69 0.70 7.65
C HIS A 61 15.14 0.80 7.19
N THR A 62 15.95 -0.17 7.62
CA THR A 62 17.27 -0.46 7.07
C THR A 62 17.21 -1.78 6.31
N ARG A 63 18.28 -2.12 5.58
CA ARG A 63 18.33 -3.38 4.85
C ARG A 63 18.27 -4.57 5.80
N GLU A 64 18.92 -4.45 6.94
CA GLU A 64 19.00 -5.46 7.96
C GLU A 64 17.67 -5.59 8.69
N SER A 65 17.07 -4.46 9.12
CA SER A 65 15.82 -4.50 9.87
C SER A 65 14.63 -4.96 9.02
N SER A 66 14.63 -4.70 7.72
CA SER A 66 13.54 -5.12 6.81
C SER A 66 13.48 -6.63 6.59
N LEU A 67 14.58 -7.37 6.74
CA LEU A 67 14.60 -8.82 6.52
C LEU A 67 13.79 -9.61 7.56
N ALA A 68 13.57 -9.06 8.75
CA ALA A 68 12.86 -9.72 9.86
C ALA A 68 11.69 -8.88 10.39
N ASN A 69 11.14 -7.97 9.57
CA ASN A 69 10.12 -7.04 10.01
C ASN A 69 8.80 -7.26 9.23
N PRO A 70 7.78 -7.87 9.87
CA PRO A 70 6.47 -8.08 9.28
C PRO A 70 5.82 -6.81 8.70
N HIS A 71 6.05 -5.65 9.31
CA HIS A 71 5.55 -4.39 8.80
C HIS A 71 6.23 -3.99 7.47
N ALA A 72 7.53 -4.24 7.34
CA ALA A 72 8.24 -3.98 6.08
C ALA A 72 7.75 -4.91 4.96
N TRP A 73 7.47 -6.17 5.29
CA TRP A 73 6.92 -7.14 4.34
C TRP A 73 5.55 -6.72 3.83
N THR A 74 4.64 -6.35 4.74
CA THR A 74 3.27 -5.94 4.33
C THR A 74 3.25 -4.60 3.62
N LEU A 75 4.19 -3.69 3.90
CA LEU A 75 4.39 -2.51 3.08
C LEU A 75 4.80 -2.87 1.64
N LEU A 76 5.68 -3.84 1.42
CA LEU A 76 5.97 -4.26 0.04
C LEU A 76 4.71 -4.82 -0.66
N ILE A 77 3.94 -5.65 0.05
CA ILE A 77 2.68 -6.21 -0.46
C ILE A 77 1.70 -5.08 -0.85
N HIS A 78 1.61 -4.04 -0.04
CA HIS A 78 0.84 -2.83 -0.33
C HIS A 78 1.32 -2.15 -1.63
N GLU A 79 2.62 -1.92 -1.78
CA GLU A 79 3.17 -1.30 -3.00
C GLU A 79 2.92 -2.17 -4.24
N VAL A 80 3.01 -3.50 -4.12
CA VAL A 80 2.66 -4.43 -5.20
C VAL A 80 1.19 -4.33 -5.54
N ARG A 81 0.30 -4.17 -4.56
CA ARG A 81 -1.12 -3.98 -4.80
C ARG A 81 -1.39 -2.75 -5.67
N HIS A 82 -0.70 -1.64 -5.41
CA HIS A 82 -0.78 -0.46 -6.30
C HIS A 82 -0.25 -0.73 -7.71
N LEU A 83 0.85 -1.47 -7.84
CA LEU A 83 1.38 -1.85 -9.15
C LEU A 83 0.41 -2.74 -9.93
N GLN A 84 -0.33 -3.64 -9.25
CA GLN A 84 -1.38 -4.48 -9.83
C GLN A 84 -2.60 -3.65 -10.27
N GLN A 85 -3.03 -2.68 -9.46
CA GLN A 85 -4.14 -1.77 -9.76
C GLN A 85 -3.89 -0.88 -10.98
N GLY A 86 -2.63 -0.50 -11.21
CA GLY A 86 -2.24 0.52 -12.18
C GLY A 86 -2.50 1.94 -11.68
N TYR A 87 -1.75 2.90 -12.22
CA TYR A 87 -1.68 4.27 -11.69
C TYR A 87 -3.04 4.99 -11.66
N LEU A 88 -3.94 4.73 -12.61
CA LEU A 88 -5.26 5.37 -12.68
C LEU A 88 -6.13 5.06 -11.45
N THR A 89 -5.97 3.85 -10.91
CA THR A 89 -6.70 3.39 -9.73
C THR A 89 -5.92 3.67 -8.46
N ALA A 90 -4.60 3.40 -8.47
CA ALA A 90 -3.73 3.62 -7.31
C ALA A 90 -3.76 5.08 -6.82
N PHE A 91 -3.80 6.07 -7.71
CA PHE A 91 -3.95 7.49 -7.35
C PHE A 91 -5.41 7.88 -7.06
N SER A 92 -6.08 7.13 -6.19
CA SER A 92 -7.42 7.46 -5.68
C SER A 92 -7.63 6.89 -4.28
N ILE A 93 -8.59 7.44 -3.52
CA ILE A 93 -8.97 6.89 -2.22
C ILE A 93 -9.46 5.46 -2.33
N TYR A 94 -10.16 5.10 -3.41
CA TYR A 94 -10.54 3.71 -3.63
C TYR A 94 -9.33 2.77 -3.74
N GLY A 95 -8.31 3.16 -4.54
CA GLY A 95 -7.11 2.34 -4.72
C GLY A 95 -6.27 2.23 -3.44
N GLU A 96 -6.14 3.34 -2.72
CA GLU A 96 -5.52 3.39 -1.41
C GLU A 96 -6.27 2.53 -0.37
N LEU A 97 -7.60 2.60 -0.33
CA LEU A 97 -8.40 1.79 0.59
C LEU A 97 -8.20 0.29 0.34
N ASP A 98 -8.26 -0.15 -0.93
CA ASP A 98 -7.98 -1.55 -1.30
C ASP A 98 -6.58 -1.98 -0.83
N ALA A 99 -5.54 -1.16 -1.07
CA ALA A 99 -4.18 -1.47 -0.66
C ALA A 99 -4.00 -1.50 0.87
N TRP A 100 -4.61 -0.56 1.60
CA TRP A 100 -4.60 -0.53 3.07
C TRP A 100 -5.31 -1.73 3.67
N GLN A 101 -6.51 -2.05 3.18
CA GLN A 101 -7.27 -3.20 3.68
C GLN A 101 -6.50 -4.49 3.46
N TYR A 102 -5.91 -4.68 2.27
CA TYR A 102 -5.08 -5.83 1.97
C TYR A 102 -3.85 -5.92 2.88
N GLN A 103 -3.11 -4.82 3.05
CA GLN A 103 -1.97 -4.75 3.97
C GLN A 103 -2.34 -5.12 5.41
N PHE A 104 -3.44 -4.56 5.93
CA PHE A 104 -3.89 -4.79 7.30
C PHE A 104 -4.35 -6.23 7.53
N GLN A 105 -5.07 -6.83 6.57
CA GLN A 105 -5.44 -8.24 6.61
C GLN A 105 -4.21 -9.14 6.70
N VAL A 106 -3.23 -8.93 5.82
CA VAL A 106 -2.00 -9.72 5.82
C VAL A 106 -1.20 -9.50 7.10
N PHE A 107 -1.07 -8.25 7.56
CA PHE A 107 -0.35 -7.97 8.81
C PHE A 107 -0.99 -8.68 10.01
N LYS A 108 -2.31 -8.66 10.11
CA LYS A 108 -3.06 -9.37 11.15
C LYS A 108 -2.88 -10.89 11.02
N LYS A 109 -2.92 -11.44 9.80
CA LYS A 109 -2.69 -12.87 9.51
C LYS A 109 -1.29 -13.34 9.94
N ILE A 110 -0.24 -12.60 9.60
CA ILE A 110 1.15 -13.04 9.88
C ILE A 110 1.58 -12.78 11.32
N THR A 111 1.07 -11.71 11.96
CA THR A 111 1.49 -11.36 13.33
C THR A 111 0.57 -11.89 14.41
N GLN A 112 -0.68 -12.26 14.08
CA GLN A 112 -1.74 -12.62 15.03
C GLN A 112 -1.98 -11.54 16.10
N ARG A 113 -1.61 -10.29 15.81
CA ARG A 113 -1.78 -9.15 16.72
C ARG A 113 -3.03 -8.35 16.33
N PRO A 114 -3.73 -7.77 17.32
CA PRO A 114 -4.82 -6.84 17.03
C PRO A 114 -4.27 -5.59 16.33
N LEU A 115 -5.06 -5.05 15.39
CA LEU A 115 -4.74 -3.77 14.77
C LEU A 115 -5.18 -2.63 15.70
N SER A 116 -4.73 -1.40 15.43
CA SER A 116 -5.27 -0.24 16.13
C SER A 116 -6.77 -0.08 15.83
N PRO A 117 -7.57 0.51 16.72
CA PRO A 117 -9.01 0.68 16.49
C PRO A 117 -9.33 1.39 15.17
N LEU A 118 -8.51 2.37 14.76
CA LEU A 118 -8.65 3.04 13.47
C LEU A 118 -8.37 2.11 12.28
N ALA A 119 -7.36 1.24 12.38
CA ALA A 119 -7.06 0.27 11.32
C ALA A 119 -8.14 -0.81 11.20
N GLU A 120 -8.70 -1.29 12.32
CA GLU A 120 -9.87 -2.18 12.29
C GLU A 120 -11.09 -1.49 11.66
N GLU A 121 -11.33 -0.20 11.95
CA GLU A 121 -12.42 0.55 11.33
C GLU A 121 -12.22 0.69 9.81
N ILE A 122 -11.00 1.01 9.35
CA ILE A 122 -10.67 1.04 7.91
C ILE A 122 -10.92 -0.33 7.27
N LEU A 123 -10.49 -1.40 7.94
CA LEU A 123 -10.68 -2.77 7.47
C LEU A 123 -12.15 -3.17 7.37
N SER A 124 -13.00 -2.64 8.25
CA SER A 124 -14.45 -2.90 8.25
C SER A 124 -15.24 -2.20 7.14
N LEU A 125 -14.64 -1.22 6.45
CA LEU A 125 -15.33 -0.48 5.41
C LEU A 125 -15.61 -1.37 4.19
N PRO A 126 -16.81 -1.25 3.58
CA PRO A 126 -17.06 -1.89 2.29
C PRO A 126 -16.13 -1.32 1.21
N LEU A 127 -15.42 -2.20 0.50
CA LEU A 127 -14.62 -1.80 -0.67
C LEU A 127 -15.52 -1.64 -1.90
N ASN A 128 -16.19 -0.50 -2.00
CA ASN A 128 -17.09 -0.18 -3.12
C ASN A 128 -16.94 1.27 -3.59
N MET A 129 -17.66 1.61 -4.66
CA MET A 129 -17.65 2.95 -5.25
C MET A 129 -18.71 3.89 -4.64
N ASP A 130 -19.18 3.61 -3.42
CA ASP A 130 -20.06 4.52 -2.71
C ASP A 130 -19.25 5.74 -2.22
N ARG A 131 -19.65 6.93 -2.66
CA ARG A 131 -18.94 8.18 -2.34
C ARG A 131 -18.85 8.43 -0.83
N SER A 132 -19.91 8.11 -0.09
CA SER A 132 -19.96 8.32 1.37
C SER A 132 -18.99 7.40 2.08
N ASN A 133 -18.87 6.14 1.63
CA ASN A 133 -17.89 5.18 2.13
C ASN A 133 -16.46 5.65 1.83
N LEU A 134 -16.19 6.10 0.60
CA LEU A 134 -14.85 6.60 0.24
C LEU A 134 -14.49 7.89 0.98
N GLN A 135 -15.45 8.78 1.24
CA GLN A 135 -15.23 9.94 2.11
C GLN A 135 -14.91 9.52 3.55
N LYS A 136 -15.61 8.50 4.07
CA LYS A 136 -15.32 7.93 5.39
C LYS A 136 -13.92 7.32 5.42
N ALA A 137 -13.55 6.56 4.39
CA ALA A 137 -12.20 5.98 4.22
C ALA A 137 -11.13 7.08 4.26
N ARG A 138 -11.26 8.13 3.44
CA ARG A 138 -10.32 9.27 3.43
C ARG A 138 -10.13 9.87 4.82
N ARG A 139 -11.22 10.11 5.55
CA ARG A 139 -11.16 10.68 6.92
C ARG A 139 -10.41 9.74 7.86
N LEU A 140 -10.71 8.44 7.84
CA LEU A 140 -10.06 7.47 8.72
C LEU A 140 -8.58 7.29 8.39
N MET A 141 -8.23 7.17 7.12
CA MET A 141 -6.83 7.07 6.66
C MET A 141 -6.03 8.31 7.05
N THR A 142 -6.62 9.50 6.90
CA THR A 142 -6.00 10.76 7.33
C THR A 142 -5.80 10.82 8.84
N ARG A 143 -6.75 10.30 9.63
CA ARG A 143 -6.60 10.20 11.10
C ARG A 143 -5.54 9.17 11.50
N HIS A 144 -5.41 8.08 10.74
CA HIS A 144 -4.46 7.01 11.03
C HIS A 144 -3.02 7.38 10.65
N ALA A 145 -2.78 7.83 9.41
CA ALA A 145 -1.42 8.18 8.92
C ALA A 145 -1.05 9.67 9.07
N GLY A 146 -2.00 10.50 9.47
CA GLY A 146 -1.84 11.95 9.61
C GLY A 146 -2.06 12.72 8.30
N ILE A 147 -2.25 14.03 8.43
CA ILE A 147 -2.56 14.93 7.29
C ILE A 147 -1.48 14.92 6.20
N TRP A 148 -0.22 14.72 6.60
CA TRP A 148 0.94 14.67 5.70
C TRP A 148 1.02 13.37 4.88
N TYR A 149 0.12 12.42 5.10
CA TYR A 149 -0.08 11.29 4.20
C TYR A 149 -0.63 11.74 2.83
N GLY A 150 -1.45 12.80 2.82
CA GLY A 150 -1.94 13.40 1.59
C GLY A 150 -3.21 12.78 1.00
N ALA A 151 -3.90 11.87 1.72
CA ALA A 151 -5.19 11.31 1.28
C ALA A 151 -6.22 12.39 0.90
N ASN A 152 -6.19 13.56 1.54
CA ASN A 152 -7.10 14.67 1.21
C ASN A 152 -6.91 15.23 -0.21
N PHE A 153 -5.75 15.03 -0.84
CA PHE A 153 -5.46 15.50 -2.19
C PHE A 153 -5.81 14.47 -3.27
N LEU A 154 -6.10 13.23 -2.91
CA LEU A 154 -6.46 12.18 -3.86
C LEU A 154 -7.94 12.29 -4.26
N PRO A 155 -8.30 12.04 -5.53
CA PRO A 155 -9.69 11.89 -5.93
C PRO A 155 -10.34 10.72 -5.18
N LEU A 156 -11.67 10.73 -5.01
CA LEU A 156 -12.34 9.62 -4.33
C LEU A 156 -12.29 8.37 -5.21
N TYR A 157 -12.68 8.52 -6.46
CA TYR A 157 -12.65 7.47 -7.45
C TYR A 157 -11.35 7.46 -8.27
N PRO A 158 -11.05 6.37 -8.97
CA PRO A 158 -10.10 6.40 -10.08
C PRO A 158 -10.43 7.55 -11.03
N ILE A 159 -9.42 8.24 -11.55
CA ILE A 159 -9.59 9.55 -12.21
C ILE A 159 -10.65 9.55 -13.34
N HIS A 160 -10.72 8.48 -14.14
CA HIS A 160 -11.69 8.33 -15.22
C HIS A 160 -13.14 8.24 -14.73
N LYS A 161 -13.37 7.65 -13.54
CA LYS A 161 -14.69 7.60 -12.90
C LYS A 161 -15.04 8.90 -12.19
N GLU A 162 -14.04 9.59 -11.62
CA GLU A 162 -14.25 10.92 -11.04
C GLU A 162 -14.71 11.88 -12.13
N LEU A 163 -14.03 11.94 -13.29
CA LEU A 163 -14.46 12.76 -14.43
C LEU A 163 -15.89 12.42 -14.85
N LYS A 164 -16.21 11.14 -15.07
CA LYS A 164 -17.57 10.70 -15.42
C LYS A 164 -18.61 11.22 -14.42
N TYR A 165 -18.35 11.08 -13.12
CA TYR A 165 -19.26 11.55 -12.07
C TYR A 165 -19.55 13.05 -12.19
N TRP A 166 -18.53 13.89 -12.38
CA TRP A 166 -18.71 15.34 -12.50
C TRP A 166 -19.48 15.74 -13.76
N PHE A 167 -19.35 14.98 -14.86
CA PHE A 167 -20.14 15.20 -16.08
C PHE A 167 -21.59 14.67 -15.98
N THR A 168 -21.82 13.58 -15.23
CA THR A 168 -23.14 12.94 -15.16
C THR A 168 -23.97 13.38 -13.95
N ARG A 169 -23.40 14.09 -12.99
CA ARG A 169 -24.17 14.58 -11.83
C ARG A 169 -25.22 15.58 -12.34
N LYS A 170 -26.49 15.27 -12.11
CA LYS A 170 -27.56 16.25 -12.27
C LYS A 170 -27.40 17.29 -11.15
N HIS A 171 -27.44 18.56 -11.53
CA HIS A 171 -27.47 19.69 -10.61
C HIS A 171 -28.80 19.74 -9.86
#